data_AF-A0A1H9Q8V3-F1
#
_entry.id   AF-A0A1H9Q8V3-F1
#
_cell.length_a   1.000
_cell.length_b   1.000
_cell.length_c   1.000
_cell.angle_alpha   90.00
_cell.angle_beta   90.00
_cell.angle_gamma   90.00
#
_symmetry.space_group_name_H-M   'P 1'
#
loop_
_entity.id
_entity.type
_entity.pdbx_description
1 polymer ?
#
loop_
_entity_poly.entity_id
_entity_poly.type
_entity_poly.pdbx_seq_one_letter_code
_entity_poly.pdbx_strand_id
1 'polypeptide(L)'
;MKWSNTWGREKGYKAVNSAWTAPRSGHVLEVQFHTPGGKQAQLRTHKLYEEQRLPSTSPARAQELQREQDRIFAAVPVPEGAAALQPPTEVVARPGATVPGRGAEVTAPVR
;
A
#
# COMPACT_ATOMS: atom_id res chain seq x y z
N MET A 1 1.33 -14.36 0.66
CA MET A 1 0.71 -13.05 0.38
C MET A 1 0.43 -12.36 1.70
N LYS A 2 0.72 -11.05 1.82
CA LYS A 2 0.28 -10.24 2.97
C LYS A 2 -0.94 -9.41 2.54
N TRP A 3 -1.95 -9.30 3.39
CA TRP A 3 -3.16 -8.52 3.14
C TRP A 3 -3.53 -7.71 4.39
N SER A 4 -3.99 -6.48 4.19
CA SER A 4 -4.53 -5.65 5.25
C SER A 4 -5.65 -4.77 4.69
N ASN A 5 -6.85 -4.91 5.23
CA ASN A 5 -7.96 -4.00 4.97
C ASN A 5 -8.11 -3.04 6.17
N THR A 6 -8.05 -1.74 5.91
CA THR A 6 -8.12 -0.69 6.94
C THR A 6 -9.36 0.19 6.82
N TRP A 7 -10.22 -0.05 5.81
CA TRP A 7 -11.45 0.72 5.59
C TRP A 7 -12.42 0.68 6.78
N GLY A 8 -12.47 -0.45 7.50
CA GLY A 8 -13.33 -0.64 8.67
C GLY A 8 -12.80 -0.03 9.98
N ARG A 9 -11.63 0.64 9.96
CA ARG A 9 -11.08 1.28 11.17
C ARG A 9 -11.81 2.59 11.45
N GLU A 10 -12.11 2.82 12.73
CA GLU A 10 -12.71 4.07 13.20
C GLU A 10 -11.83 5.28 12.87
N LYS A 11 -10.51 5.15 13.07
CA LYS A 11 -9.52 6.23 12.90
C LYS A 11 -8.36 5.83 11.99
N GLY A 12 -7.68 6.86 11.48
CA GLY A 12 -6.45 6.74 10.72
C GLY A 12 -6.65 6.26 9.29
N TYR A 13 -5.55 5.78 8.72
CA TYR A 13 -5.40 5.38 7.33
C TYR A 13 -6.51 4.45 6.81
N LYS A 14 -7.00 4.73 5.60
CA LYS A 14 -8.07 3.97 4.93
C LYS A 14 -7.64 3.51 3.53
N ALA A 15 -7.35 2.22 3.42
CA ALA A 15 -6.94 1.53 2.20
C ALA A 15 -7.03 0.01 2.33
N VAL A 16 -6.89 -0.68 1.21
CA VAL A 16 -6.42 -2.06 1.16
C VAL A 16 -4.94 -2.06 0.81
N ASN A 17 -4.12 -2.78 1.56
CA ASN A 17 -2.70 -2.98 1.26
C ASN A 17 -2.43 -4.47 1.08
N SER A 18 -1.70 -4.82 0.03
CA SER A 18 -1.38 -6.20 -0.29
C SER A 18 0.05 -6.35 -0.79
N ALA A 19 0.72 -7.44 -0.44
CA ALA A 19 2.06 -7.76 -0.91
C ALA A 19 2.08 -9.06 -1.71
N TRP A 20 2.70 -8.98 -2.88
CA TRP A 20 2.74 -10.02 -3.90
C TRP A 20 4.19 -10.33 -4.26
N THR A 21 4.52 -11.61 -4.43
CA THR A 21 5.84 -12.02 -4.91
C THR A 21 5.75 -12.34 -6.40
N ALA A 22 6.50 -11.62 -7.23
CA ALA A 22 6.58 -11.88 -8.66
C ALA A 22 7.26 -13.24 -8.89
N PRO A 23 6.59 -14.23 -9.51
CA PRO A 23 7.09 -15.61 -9.52
C PRO A 23 8.39 -15.81 -10.32
N ARG A 24 8.70 -14.91 -11.27
CA ARG A 24 9.90 -15.03 -12.12
C ARG A 24 11.13 -14.36 -11.53
N SER A 25 10.98 -13.19 -10.93
CA SER A 25 12.09 -12.42 -10.38
C SER A 25 12.25 -12.59 -8.87
N GLY A 26 11.23 -13.10 -8.18
CA GLY A 26 11.18 -13.13 -6.72
C GLY A 26 10.94 -11.76 -6.08
N HIS A 27 10.79 -10.68 -6.86
CA HIS A 27 10.57 -9.34 -6.30
C HIS A 27 9.25 -9.27 -5.54
N VAL A 28 9.28 -8.61 -4.38
CA VAL A 28 8.06 -8.28 -3.64
C VAL A 28 7.53 -6.95 -4.12
N LEU A 29 6.27 -6.95 -4.55
CA LEU A 29 5.52 -5.77 -4.97
C LEU A 29 4.44 -5.48 -3.94
N GLU A 30 4.35 -4.23 -3.51
CA GLU A 30 3.24 -3.75 -2.72
C GLU A 30 2.20 -3.10 -3.63
N VAL A 31 0.94 -3.50 -3.48
CA VAL A 31 -0.20 -2.93 -4.20
C VAL A 31 -1.19 -2.41 -3.18
N GLN A 32 -1.51 -1.11 -3.29
CA GLN A 32 -2.43 -0.41 -2.41
C GLN A 32 -3.61 0.15 -3.20
N PHE A 33 -4.82 -0.06 -2.70
CA PHE A 33 -6.05 0.45 -3.30
C PHE A 33 -6.65 1.57 -2.44
N HIS A 34 -6.96 2.68 -3.11
CA HIS A 34 -7.53 3.89 -2.52
C HIS A 34 -8.71 4.40 -3.34
N THR A 35 -9.62 5.12 -2.69
CA THR A 35 -10.44 6.10 -3.40
C THR A 35 -9.60 7.32 -3.77
N PRO A 36 -10.02 8.16 -4.73
CA PRO A 36 -9.32 9.41 -5.04
C PRO A 36 -9.12 10.29 -3.79
N GLY A 37 -10.16 10.45 -2.97
CA GLY A 37 -10.07 11.20 -1.70
C GLY A 37 -9.10 10.55 -0.71
N GLY A 38 -9.12 9.22 -0.58
CA GLY A 38 -8.17 8.50 0.27
C GLY A 38 -6.72 8.64 -0.19
N LYS A 39 -6.46 8.69 -1.52
CA LYS A 39 -5.12 8.92 -2.06
C LYS A 39 -4.64 10.34 -1.77
N GLN A 40 -5.50 11.34 -1.92
CA GLN A 40 -5.17 12.72 -1.58
C GLN A 40 -4.86 12.87 -0.07
N ALA A 41 -5.67 12.24 0.79
CA ALA A 41 -5.39 12.18 2.22
C ALA A 41 -4.03 11.52 2.50
N GLN A 42 -3.74 10.37 1.89
CA GLN A 42 -2.45 9.65 2.02
C GLN A 42 -1.25 10.53 1.65
N LEU A 43 -1.32 11.26 0.54
CA LEU A 43 -0.26 12.17 0.12
C LEU A 43 -0.07 13.33 1.10
N ARG A 44 -1.16 13.92 1.60
CA ARG A 44 -1.12 15.01 2.58
C ARG A 44 -0.54 14.56 3.92
N THR A 45 -0.93 13.37 4.39
CA THR A 45 -0.48 12.84 5.68
C THR A 45 0.92 12.26 5.63
N HIS A 46 1.49 12.01 4.44
CA HIS A 46 2.76 11.30 4.30
C HIS A 46 3.90 11.95 5.09
N LYS A 47 4.07 13.28 4.96
CA LYS A 47 5.10 14.01 5.71
C LYS A 47 4.89 13.96 7.23
N LEU A 48 3.63 13.97 7.68
CA LEU A 48 3.29 13.85 9.10
C LEU A 48 3.67 12.48 9.64
N TYR A 49 3.37 11.43 8.88
CA TYR A 49 3.77 10.06 9.21
C TYR A 49 5.29 9.90 9.23
N GLU A 50 5.99 10.49 8.26
CA GLU A 50 7.46 10.47 8.21
C GLU A 50 8.10 11.12 9.43
N GLU A 51 7.57 12.26 9.88
CA GLU A 51 8.00 12.90 11.12
C GLU A 51 7.65 12.02 12.33
N GLN A 52 6.42 11.52 12.42
CA GLN A 52 5.93 10.75 13.56
C GLN A 52 6.78 9.49 13.82
N ARG A 53 7.27 8.82 12.78
CA ARG A 53 8.06 7.58 12.91
C ARG A 53 9.53 7.79 13.27
N LEU A 54 10.01 9.03 13.34
CA LEU A 54 11.40 9.29 13.72
C LEU A 54 11.62 8.96 15.20
N PRO A 55 12.72 8.27 15.57
CA PRO A 55 13.05 8.04 16.98
C PRO A 55 13.24 9.32 17.79
N SER A 56 13.58 10.43 17.12
CA SER A 56 13.76 11.75 17.74
C SER A 56 12.46 12.50 17.99
N THR A 57 11.33 12.03 17.47
CA THR A 57 10.04 12.70 17.65
C THR A 57 9.53 12.45 19.07
N SER A 58 9.26 13.53 19.80
CA SER A 58 8.79 13.44 21.18
C SER A 58 7.41 12.78 21.25
N PRO A 59 7.05 12.12 22.37
CA PRO A 59 5.73 11.52 22.53
C PRO A 59 4.58 12.51 22.36
N ALA A 60 4.73 13.74 22.88
CA ALA A 60 3.72 14.79 22.73
C ALA A 60 3.52 15.18 21.25
N ARG A 61 4.63 15.34 20.50
CA ARG A 61 4.58 15.64 19.08
C ARG A 61 3.99 14.50 18.26
N ALA A 62 4.35 13.26 18.57
CA ALA A 62 3.77 12.08 17.92
C ALA A 62 2.24 12.02 18.09
N GLN A 63 1.73 12.38 19.27
CA GLN A 63 0.29 12.44 19.51
C GLN A 63 -0.40 13.57 18.72
N GLU A 64 0.23 14.74 18.56
CA GLU A 64 -0.28 15.81 17.70
C GLU A 64 -0.37 15.36 16.24
N LEU A 65 0.71 14.77 15.72
CA LEU A 65 0.79 14.23 14.37
C LEU A 65 -0.28 13.15 14.14
N GLN A 66 -0.51 12.27 15.12
CA GLN A 66 -1.54 11.25 15.04
C GLN A 66 -2.94 11.87 14.96
N ARG A 67 -3.27 12.83 15.83
CA ARG A 67 -4.56 13.51 15.82
C ARG A 67 -4.83 14.21 14.49
N GLU A 68 -3.81 14.84 13.92
CA GLU A 68 -3.94 15.52 12.63
C GLU A 68 -4.18 14.55 11.47
N GLN A 69 -3.45 13.44 11.44
CA GLN A 69 -3.69 12.38 10.46
C GLN A 69 -5.09 11.78 10.59
N ASP A 70 -5.54 11.52 11.82
CA ASP A 70 -6.88 11.00 12.10
C ASP A 70 -7.97 11.95 11.62
N ARG A 71 -7.82 13.27 11.84
CA ARG A 71 -8.75 14.28 11.34
C ARG A 71 -8.81 14.29 9.82
N ILE A 72 -7.66 14.21 9.14
CA ILE A 72 -7.62 14.21 7.68
C ILE A 72 -8.32 12.96 7.13
N PHE A 73 -8.08 11.78 7.70
CA PHE A 73 -8.72 10.55 7.24
C PHE A 73 -10.18 10.39 7.67
N ALA A 74 -10.62 11.04 8.74
CA ALA A 74 -12.03 11.07 9.14
C ALA A 74 -12.92 11.72 8.06
N ALA A 75 -12.37 12.63 7.25
CA ALA A 75 -13.08 13.27 6.15
C ALA A 75 -13.15 12.42 4.87
N VAL A 76 -12.49 11.26 4.82
CA VAL A 76 -12.49 10.39 3.64
C VAL A 76 -13.74 9.48 3.67
N PRO A 77 -14.65 9.60 2.69
CA PRO A 77 -15.80 8.69 2.60
C PRO A 77 -15.35 7.25 2.41
N VAL A 78 -15.96 6.34 3.15
CA VAL A 78 -15.76 4.89 3.01
C VAL A 78 -16.78 4.38 2.00
N PRO A 79 -16.35 3.77 0.87
CA PRO A 79 -17.29 3.15 -0.07
C PRO A 79 -18.08 2.03 0.60
N GLU A 80 -19.33 1.87 0.19
CA GLU A 80 -20.17 0.77 0.65
C GLU A 80 -19.48 -0.59 0.40
N GLY A 81 -19.55 -1.48 1.38
CA GLY A 81 -18.91 -2.80 1.31
C GLY A 81 -17.37 -2.80 1.45
N ALA A 82 -16.67 -1.66 1.42
CA ALA A 82 -15.21 -1.63 1.46
C ALA A 82 -14.62 -2.27 2.73
N ALA A 83 -15.28 -2.12 3.88
CA ALA A 83 -14.87 -2.73 5.13
C ALA A 83 -15.00 -4.27 5.14
N ALA A 84 -15.86 -4.83 4.29
CA ALA A 84 -16.11 -6.27 4.21
C ALA A 84 -15.18 -7.01 3.22
N LEU A 85 -14.36 -6.28 2.45
CA LEU A 85 -13.44 -6.88 1.49
C LEU A 85 -12.49 -7.88 2.17
N GLN A 86 -12.45 -9.08 1.59
CA GLN A 86 -11.63 -10.21 2.03
C GLN A 86 -10.37 -10.34 1.17
N PRO A 87 -9.30 -10.96 1.69
CA PRO A 87 -8.18 -11.35 0.84
C PRO A 87 -8.63 -12.29 -0.28
N PRO A 88 -7.93 -12.31 -1.43
CA PRO A 88 -8.16 -13.28 -2.48
C PRO A 88 -8.03 -14.72 -1.96
N THR A 89 -9.02 -15.57 -2.28
CA THR A 89 -9.08 -16.97 -1.84
C THR A 89 -8.40 -17.96 -2.80
N GLU A 90 -8.21 -17.59 -4.07
CA GLU A 90 -7.48 -18.38 -5.06
C GLU A 90 -6.48 -17.52 -5.83
N VAL A 91 -5.21 -17.93 -5.84
CA VAL A 91 -4.30 -17.50 -6.90
C VAL A 91 -4.69 -18.32 -8.13
N VAL A 92 -5.55 -17.77 -8.99
CA VAL A 92 -5.81 -18.41 -10.30
C VAL A 92 -4.50 -18.37 -11.08
N ALA A 93 -3.71 -19.43 -10.95
CA ALA A 93 -2.61 -19.69 -11.85
C ALA A 93 -3.26 -19.91 -13.21
N ARG A 94 -3.18 -18.92 -14.11
CA ARG A 94 -3.57 -19.14 -15.51
C ARG A 94 -2.67 -20.23 -16.08
N PRO A 95 -3.18 -21.45 -16.37
CA PRO A 95 -2.39 -22.45 -17.05
C PRO A 95 -2.12 -21.93 -18.47
N GLY A 96 -0.85 -21.87 -18.88
CA GLY A 96 -0.49 -21.54 -20.27
C GLY A 96 0.01 -20.13 -20.56
N ALA A 97 0.35 -19.31 -19.55
CA ALA A 97 1.15 -18.10 -19.80
C ALA A 97 2.61 -18.46 -20.11
N THR A 98 2.85 -19.03 -21.30
CA THR A 98 4.18 -19.23 -21.86
C THR A 98 4.87 -17.88 -21.95
N VAL A 99 5.95 -17.72 -21.19
CA VAL A 99 6.88 -16.61 -21.41
C VAL A 99 7.68 -16.95 -22.65
N PRO A 100 7.75 -16.08 -23.67
CA PRO A 100 8.72 -16.27 -24.73
C PRO A 100 10.11 -16.34 -24.09
N GLY A 101 10.87 -17.35 -24.49
CA GLY A 101 12.16 -17.69 -23.92
C GLY A 101 13.19 -16.56 -24.03
N ARG A 102 14.20 -16.65 -23.18
CA ARG A 102 15.41 -15.81 -23.16
C ARG A 102 15.93 -15.56 -24.58
N GLY A 103 15.75 -14.35 -25.07
CA GLY A 103 16.49 -13.80 -26.19
C GLY A 103 17.72 -13.06 -25.67
N ALA A 104 18.88 -13.64 -25.97
CA ALA A 104 20.22 -13.05 -26.06
C ALA A 104 20.63 -11.94 -25.06
N GLU A 105 21.61 -12.31 -24.25
CA GLU A 105 22.56 -11.42 -23.60
C GLU A 105 23.16 -10.43 -24.61
N VAL A 106 22.89 -9.14 -24.44
CA VAL A 106 23.60 -8.07 -25.17
C VAL A 106 24.58 -7.44 -24.18
N THR A 107 25.83 -7.88 -24.26
CA THR A 107 26.98 -7.19 -23.69
C THR A 107 27.19 -5.89 -24.47
N ALA A 108 26.97 -4.75 -23.81
CA ALA A 108 27.40 -3.45 -24.31
C ALA A 108 28.82 -3.14 -23.78
N PRO A 109 29.76 -2.65 -24.59
CA PRO A 109 31.07 -2.26 -24.12
C PRO A 109 31.00 -0.93 -23.37
N VAL A 110 31.73 -0.87 -22.26
CA VAL A 110 32.01 0.36 -21.52
C VAL A 110 32.86 1.29 -22.39
N ARG A 111 32.44 2.55 -22.51
CA ARG A 111 33.32 3.69 -22.79
C ARG A 111 32.97 4.81 -21.81
#